data_AF-A0A1F5L107-F1
#
_entry.id   AF-A0A1F5L107-F1
#
_cell.length_a   1.000
_cell.length_b   1.000
_cell.length_c   1.000
_cell.angle_alpha   90.00
_cell.angle_beta   90.00
_cell.angle_gamma   90.00
#
_symmetry.space_group_name_H-M   'P 1'
#
loop_
_entity.id
_entity.type
_entity.pdbx_description
1 polymer ?
#
loop_
_entity_poly.entity_id
_entity_poly.type
_entity_poly.pdbx_seq_one_letter_code
_entity_poly.pdbx_strand_id
1 'polypeptide(L)'
;MSKNNPLRELLPREKGWSMRYLETDLLTKHRRVSLACTECQKRKSKCSGTNPCTTCMTESRQCLYDPARDRRRKAHTAELLNFRVALSRTAAKLRSGTPEEISSLIQEIRNLPTDQDAVNYLVHGSPAI
;
A
#
# COMPACT_ATOMS: atom_id res chain seq x y z
N MET A 1 1.97 -42.24 -24.20
CA MET A 1 0.55 -42.04 -23.80
C MET A 1 0.42 -40.61 -23.27
N SER A 2 0.05 -39.66 -24.12
CA SER A 2 -0.08 -38.24 -23.73
C SER A 2 -1.38 -38.01 -22.96
N LYS A 3 -1.27 -37.58 -21.71
CA LYS A 3 -2.43 -37.18 -20.90
C LYS A 3 -2.83 -35.78 -21.31
N ASN A 4 -3.86 -35.66 -22.14
CA ASN A 4 -4.53 -34.38 -22.40
C ASN A 4 -5.14 -33.88 -21.08
N ASN A 5 -4.70 -32.73 -20.60
CA ASN A 5 -5.34 -32.02 -19.49
C ASN A 5 -6.22 -30.92 -20.10
N PRO A 6 -7.52 -31.17 -20.37
CA PRO A 6 -8.38 -30.15 -20.95
C PRO A 6 -8.50 -28.99 -19.96
N LEU A 7 -8.21 -27.78 -20.45
CA LEU A 7 -8.39 -26.55 -19.69
C LEU A 7 -9.83 -26.51 -19.17
N ARG A 8 -9.97 -26.31 -17.85
CA ARG A 8 -11.28 -26.28 -17.19
C ARG A 8 -12.06 -25.07 -17.71
N GLU A 9 -13.22 -25.31 -18.29
CA GLU A 9 -14.09 -24.26 -18.81
C GLU A 9 -14.65 -23.42 -17.65
N LEU A 10 -14.48 -22.10 -17.74
CA LEU A 10 -14.96 -21.17 -16.71
C LEU A 10 -16.45 -20.94 -16.92
N LEU A 11 -17.28 -21.50 -16.03
CA LEU A 11 -18.73 -21.29 -16.06
C LEU A 11 -19.08 -19.81 -15.73
N PRO A 12 -20.13 -19.25 -16.35
CA PRO A 12 -20.62 -17.90 -16.04
C PRO A 12 -20.98 -17.76 -14.55
N ARG A 13 -20.68 -16.59 -13.98
CA ARG A 13 -21.07 -16.26 -12.60
C ARG A 13 -22.61 -16.22 -12.50
N GLU A 14 -23.19 -17.21 -11.85
CA GLU A 14 -24.64 -17.29 -11.64
C GLU A 14 -25.13 -16.06 -10.86
N LYS A 15 -26.13 -15.36 -11.42
CA LYS A 15 -26.78 -14.20 -10.79
C LYS A 15 -27.85 -14.68 -9.80
N GLY A 16 -27.44 -15.38 -8.75
CA GLY A 16 -28.40 -15.91 -7.78
C GLY A 16 -27.76 -16.30 -6.45
N TRP A 17 -28.23 -15.64 -5.39
CA TRP A 17 -28.17 -16.07 -3.97
C TRP A 17 -26.95 -15.58 -3.16
N SER A 18 -26.86 -14.26 -2.97
CA SER A 18 -26.00 -13.61 -1.97
C SER A 18 -26.77 -13.28 -0.69
N MET A 19 -27.24 -14.28 0.05
CA MET A 19 -27.77 -14.08 1.42
C MET A 19 -27.12 -14.98 2.48
N ARG A 20 -26.41 -16.06 2.10
CA ARG A 20 -25.66 -16.90 3.06
C ARG A 20 -24.27 -16.37 3.40
N TYR A 21 -23.83 -15.27 2.77
CA TYR A 21 -22.47 -14.72 2.93
C TYR A 21 -22.32 -13.77 4.12
N LEU A 22 -23.39 -13.21 4.68
CA LEU A 22 -23.28 -12.20 5.74
C LEU A 22 -23.04 -12.81 7.13
N GLU A 23 -23.51 -14.02 7.38
CA GLU A 23 -23.56 -14.57 8.75
C GLU A 23 -22.37 -15.49 9.11
N THR A 24 -21.64 -16.00 8.11
CA THR A 24 -20.48 -16.88 8.33
C THR A 24 -19.13 -16.15 8.30
N ASP A 25 -19.09 -14.91 7.80
CA ASP A 25 -17.87 -14.20 7.38
C ASP A 25 -17.18 -13.41 8.51
N LEU A 26 -17.74 -13.33 9.72
CA LEU A 26 -17.08 -12.68 10.86
C LEU A 26 -16.40 -13.67 11.82
N LEU A 27 -16.84 -14.93 11.86
CA LEU A 27 -16.33 -15.95 12.79
C LEU A 27 -15.35 -16.95 12.15
N THR A 28 -15.34 -17.09 10.82
CA THR A 28 -14.46 -18.06 10.13
C THR A 28 -13.53 -17.43 9.09
N LYS A 29 -13.65 -16.12 8.84
CA LYS A 29 -12.81 -15.43 7.87
C LYS A 29 -11.39 -15.34 8.41
N HIS A 30 -10.53 -16.22 7.93
CA HIS A 30 -9.10 -16.10 8.05
C HIS A 30 -8.67 -14.69 7.62
N ARG A 31 -8.55 -13.79 8.60
CA ARG A 31 -8.18 -12.40 8.35
C ARG A 31 -6.83 -12.43 7.66
N ARG A 32 -6.77 -11.91 6.43
CA ARG A 32 -5.51 -11.83 5.69
C ARG A 32 -4.53 -11.03 6.52
N VAL A 33 -3.40 -11.65 6.88
CA VAL A 33 -2.37 -10.98 7.66
C VAL A 33 -1.68 -9.94 6.80
N SER A 34 -1.47 -8.75 7.35
CA SER A 34 -0.79 -7.68 6.61
C SER A 34 0.70 -7.97 6.43
N LEU A 35 1.31 -8.69 7.37
CA LEU A 35 2.72 -9.11 7.35
C LEU A 35 2.81 -10.58 7.80
N ALA A 36 3.50 -11.40 7.01
CA ALA A 36 3.89 -12.75 7.41
C ALA A 36 5.26 -12.72 8.10
N CYS A 37 5.55 -13.68 9.00
CA CYS A 37 6.89 -13.83 9.57
C CYS A 37 7.93 -14.19 8.49
N THR A 38 9.21 -13.97 8.76
CA THR A 38 10.32 -14.15 7.81
C THR A 38 10.41 -15.57 7.27
N GLU A 39 10.19 -16.59 8.10
CA GLU A 39 10.20 -17.99 7.67
C GLU A 39 9.01 -18.34 6.76
N CYS A 40 7.79 -17.91 7.10
CA CYS A 40 6.63 -18.12 6.23
C CYS A 40 6.76 -17.38 4.89
N GLN A 41 7.35 -16.17 4.89
CA GLN A 41 7.67 -15.45 3.65
C GLN A 41 8.65 -16.24 2.79
N LYS A 42 9.76 -16.71 3.38
CA LYS A 42 10.81 -17.48 2.68
C LYS A 42 10.26 -18.76 2.05
N ARG A 43 9.36 -19.45 2.76
CA ARG A 43 8.78 -20.73 2.32
C ARG A 43 7.46 -20.59 1.56
N LYS A 44 6.94 -19.38 1.40
CA LYS A 44 5.63 -19.10 0.79
C LYS A 44 4.47 -19.88 1.44
N SER A 45 4.56 -20.14 2.75
CA SER A 45 3.51 -20.82 3.52
C SER A 45 2.52 -19.81 4.13
N LYS A 46 1.32 -20.29 4.47
CA LYS A 46 0.29 -19.46 5.11
C LYS A 46 0.74 -19.08 6.52
N CYS A 47 0.83 -17.77 6.79
CA CYS A 47 1.15 -17.26 8.12
C CYS A 47 -0.12 -16.88 8.88
N SER A 48 -0.26 -17.29 10.14
CA SER A 48 -1.40 -16.92 11.00
C SER A 48 -1.33 -15.50 11.53
N GLY A 49 -0.16 -14.86 11.52
CA GLY A 49 0.00 -13.49 12.06
C GLY A 49 0.18 -13.41 13.58
N THR A 50 0.02 -14.53 14.29
CA THR A 50 0.33 -14.64 15.73
C THR A 50 1.84 -14.74 15.95
N ASN A 51 2.32 -14.49 17.17
CA ASN A 51 3.73 -14.63 17.51
C ASN A 51 3.93 -15.60 18.69
N PRO A 52 4.48 -16.81 18.46
CA PRO A 52 4.85 -17.38 17.17
C PRO A 52 3.64 -17.68 16.28
N CYS A 53 3.83 -17.74 14.95
CA CYS A 53 2.74 -18.09 14.03
C CYS A 53 2.45 -19.59 14.12
N THR A 54 1.22 -20.03 13.82
CA THR A 54 0.78 -21.42 14.01
C THR A 54 1.67 -22.40 13.26
N THR A 55 2.03 -22.08 12.01
CA THR A 55 2.93 -22.88 11.18
C THR A 55 4.32 -23.00 11.80
N CYS A 56 4.92 -21.89 12.24
CA CYS A 56 6.24 -21.93 12.88
C CYS A 56 6.20 -22.68 14.22
N MET A 57 5.10 -22.58 14.96
CA MET A 57 4.92 -23.31 16.22
C MET A 57 4.86 -24.83 15.97
N THR A 58 4.01 -25.28 15.05
CA THR A 58 3.87 -26.71 14.71
C THR A 58 5.15 -27.30 14.11
N GLU A 59 5.85 -26.54 13.28
CA GLU A 59 7.07 -27.01 12.62
C GLU A 59 8.34 -26.76 13.46
N SER A 60 8.19 -26.25 14.68
CA SER A 60 9.27 -25.90 15.62
C SER A 60 10.37 -25.04 14.97
N ARG A 61 9.95 -24.00 14.25
CA ARG A 61 10.85 -23.06 13.54
C ARG A 61 10.91 -21.72 14.25
N GLN A 62 12.02 -21.02 14.04
CA GLN A 62 12.18 -19.65 14.51
C GLN A 62 11.16 -18.72 13.83
N CYS A 63 10.30 -18.08 14.62
CA CYS A 63 9.29 -17.16 14.11
C CYS A 63 9.71 -15.72 14.39
N LEU A 64 10.20 -15.01 13.37
CA LEU A 64 10.59 -13.61 13.49
C LEU A 64 9.75 -12.73 12.56
N TYR A 65 9.29 -11.60 13.06
CA TYR A 65 8.65 -10.58 12.26
C TYR A 65 9.64 -9.44 12.03
N ASP A 66 9.79 -9.04 10.76
CA ASP A 66 10.61 -7.89 10.37
C ASP A 66 9.73 -6.86 9.65
N PRO A 67 9.15 -5.89 10.40
CA PRO A 67 8.35 -4.83 9.83
C PRO A 67 9.11 -3.94 8.85
N ALA A 68 10.45 -3.84 8.99
CA ALA A 68 11.26 -3.00 8.11
C ALA A 68 11.35 -3.57 6.69
N ARG A 69 11.06 -4.86 6.48
CA ARG A 69 10.97 -5.46 5.13
C ARG A 69 9.64 -5.21 4.43
N ASP A 70 8.62 -4.69 5.11
CA ASP A 70 7.34 -4.34 4.50
C ASP A 70 7.45 -3.05 3.67
N ARG A 71 7.91 -3.20 2.43
CA ARG A 71 8.09 -2.09 1.48
C ARG A 71 6.79 -1.31 1.23
N ARG A 72 5.63 -1.96 1.33
CA ARG A 72 4.32 -1.30 1.14
C ARG A 72 4.07 -0.25 2.21
N ARG A 73 4.34 -0.58 3.48
CA ARG A 73 4.23 0.39 4.58
C ARG A 73 5.23 1.53 4.42
N LYS A 74 6.49 1.22 4.06
CA LYS A 74 7.53 2.25 3.84
C LYS A 74 7.15 3.23 2.74
N ALA A 75 6.64 2.75 1.60
CA ALA A 75 6.18 3.60 0.51
C ALA A 75 5.03 4.51 0.96
N HIS A 76 4.02 3.94 1.63
CA HIS A 76 2.89 4.71 2.14
C HIS A 76 3.30 5.78 3.17
N THR A 77 4.26 5.47 4.06
CA THR A 77 4.78 6.45 5.02
C THR A 77 5.57 7.57 4.34
N ALA A 78 6.34 7.25 3.30
CA ALA A 78 7.11 8.25 2.56
C ALA A 78 6.17 9.21 1.80
N GLU A 79 5.14 8.66 1.16
CA GLU A 79 4.11 9.42 0.46
C GLU A 79 3.35 10.36 1.42
N LEU A 80 2.91 9.87 2.57
CA LEU A 80 2.27 10.70 3.61
C LEU A 80 3.19 11.82 4.12
N LEU A 81 4.48 11.54 4.29
CA LEU A 81 5.45 12.55 4.71
C LEU A 81 5.62 13.63 3.64
N ASN A 82 5.71 13.24 2.36
CA ASN A 82 5.79 14.15 1.23
C ASN A 82 4.56 15.07 1.18
N PHE A 83 3.34 14.51 1.31
CA PHE A 83 2.13 15.32 1.38
C PHE A 83 2.14 16.30 2.55
N ARG A 84 2.61 15.88 3.73
CA ARG A 84 2.73 16.75 4.90
C ARG A 84 3.70 17.90 4.66
N VAL A 85 4.87 17.61 4.07
CA VAL A 85 5.87 18.63 3.72
C VAL A 85 5.31 19.61 2.70
N ALA A 86 4.70 19.11 1.62
CA ALA A 86 4.07 19.94 0.59
C ALA A 86 3.06 20.91 1.22
N LEU A 87 2.09 20.39 1.99
CA LEU A 87 1.07 21.21 2.67
C LEU A 87 1.68 22.27 3.57
N SER A 88 2.69 21.90 4.37
CA SER A 88 3.35 22.85 5.28
C SER A 88 4.02 24.00 4.53
N ARG A 89 4.67 23.71 3.40
CA ARG A 89 5.34 24.72 2.56
C ARG A 89 4.35 25.62 1.87
N THR A 90 3.28 25.06 1.31
CA THR A 90 2.21 25.86 0.67
C THR A 90 1.57 26.81 1.68
N ALA A 91 1.23 26.31 2.87
CA ALA A 91 0.67 27.14 3.94
C ALA A 91 1.63 28.25 4.38
N ALA A 92 2.93 27.97 4.48
CA ALA A 92 3.94 28.97 4.81
C ALA A 92 4.03 30.06 3.72
N LYS A 93 4.11 29.67 2.45
CA LYS A 93 4.21 30.62 1.33
C LYS A 93 2.97 31.50 1.21
N LEU A 94 1.78 30.95 1.47
CA LEU A 94 0.53 31.73 1.50
C LEU A 94 0.44 32.69 2.69
N ARG A 95 1.03 32.35 3.84
CA ARG A 95 0.99 33.19 5.04
C ARG A 95 1.96 34.37 5.02
N SER A 96 3.14 34.17 4.46
CA SER A 96 4.24 35.15 4.56
C SER A 96 4.76 35.64 3.21
N GLY A 97 4.34 35.02 2.10
CA GLY A 97 4.78 35.41 0.77
C GLY A 97 4.10 36.69 0.29
N THR A 98 4.80 37.43 -0.57
CA THR A 98 4.19 38.59 -1.24
C THR A 98 3.20 38.14 -2.31
N PRO A 99 2.26 38.99 -2.74
CA PRO A 99 1.32 38.66 -3.81
C PRO A 99 2.02 38.20 -5.10
N GLU A 100 3.18 38.76 -5.43
CA GLU A 100 4.00 38.41 -6.58
C GLU A 100 4.57 37.00 -6.42
N GLU A 101 5.14 36.70 -5.26
CA GLU A 101 5.69 35.37 -4.97
C GLU A 101 4.60 34.28 -4.99
N ILE A 102 3.41 34.58 -4.47
CA ILE A 102 2.27 33.66 -4.51
C ILE A 102 1.81 33.45 -5.96
N SER A 103 1.77 34.52 -6.75
CA SER A 103 1.40 34.44 -8.17
C SER A 103 2.40 33.61 -8.98
N SER A 104 3.70 33.78 -8.75
CA SER A 104 4.75 32.96 -9.35
C SER A 104 4.60 31.49 -8.97
N LEU A 105 4.36 31.18 -7.69
CA LEU A 105 4.11 29.81 -7.23
C LEU A 105 2.92 29.17 -7.96
N ILE A 106 1.81 29.90 -8.10
CA ILE A 106 0.62 29.41 -8.82
C ILE A 106 0.95 29.12 -10.28
N GLN A 107 1.71 30.00 -10.95
CA GLN A 107 2.11 29.79 -12.35
C GLN A 107 2.99 28.55 -12.52
N GLU A 108 3.98 28.38 -11.66
CA GLU A 108 4.85 27.19 -11.68
C GLU A 108 4.05 25.91 -11.50
N ILE A 109 3.13 25.86 -10.53
CA ILE A 109 2.27 24.69 -10.30
C ILE A 109 1.39 24.41 -11.53
N ARG A 110 0.80 25.44 -12.15
CA ARG A 110 -0.05 25.28 -13.34
C ARG A 110 0.70 24.80 -14.58
N ASN A 111 2.00 25.09 -14.66
CA ASN A 111 2.85 24.68 -15.77
C ASN A 111 3.34 23.23 -15.67
N LEU A 112 3.12 22.55 -14.54
CA LEU A 112 3.51 21.16 -14.36
C LEU A 112 2.49 20.21 -15.00
N PRO A 113 2.93 19.13 -15.65
CA PRO A 113 2.05 18.29 -16.46
C PRO A 113 1.16 17.36 -15.63
N THR A 114 1.54 17.06 -14.38
CA THR A 114 0.78 16.18 -13.49
C THR A 114 0.74 16.69 -12.05
N ASP A 115 -0.30 16.27 -11.31
CA ASP A 115 -0.42 16.54 -9.87
C ASP A 115 0.76 15.99 -9.08
N GLN A 116 1.34 14.86 -9.52
CA GLN A 116 2.50 14.27 -8.86
C GLN A 116 3.74 15.15 -9.02
N ASP A 117 3.92 15.76 -10.19
CA ASP A 117 5.02 16.70 -10.43
C ASP A 117 4.84 17.98 -9.59
N ALA A 118 3.60 18.46 -9.45
CA ALA A 118 3.28 19.57 -8.55
C ALA A 118 3.60 19.25 -7.08
N VAL A 119 3.24 18.07 -6.60
CA VAL A 119 3.59 17.62 -5.25
C VAL A 119 5.11 17.52 -5.08
N ASN A 120 5.82 16.93 -6.05
CA ASN A 120 7.27 16.82 -6.00
C ASN A 120 7.96 18.20 -5.98
N TYR A 121 7.49 19.13 -6.82
CA TYR A 121 7.93 20.52 -6.82
C TYR A 121 7.74 21.18 -5.46
N LEU A 122 6.55 21.02 -4.84
CA LEU A 122 6.28 21.55 -3.51
C LEU A 122 7.18 20.93 -2.43
N VAL A 123 7.48 19.63 -2.51
CA VAL A 123 8.33 18.91 -1.55
C VAL A 123 9.80 19.26 -1.66
N HIS A 124 10.32 19.49 -2.86
CA HIS A 124 11.75 19.70 -3.10
C HIS A 124 12.13 21.17 -3.32
N GLY A 125 11.17 22.01 -3.72
CA GLY A 125 11.41 23.38 -4.16
C GLY A 125 11.78 23.42 -5.65
N SER A 126 11.83 24.63 -6.22
CA SER A 126 12.24 24.80 -7.61
C SER A 126 13.64 24.20 -7.82
N PRO A 127 13.86 23.36 -8.86
CA PRO A 127 15.19 22.89 -9.18
C PRO A 127 16.04 24.13 -9.46
N ALA A 128 17.08 24.34 -8.66
CA ALA A 128 18.08 25.35 -8.96
C ALA A 128 18.68 24.99 -10.33
N ILE A 129 18.49 25.88 -11.30
CA ILE A 129 19.10 25.84 -12.63
C ILE A 129 20.61 25.96 -12.48
#